data_AF-A0A1V4SH08-F1
#
_entry.id   AF-A0A1V4SH08-F1
#
_cell.length_a   1.000
_cell.length_b   1.000
_cell.length_c   1.000
_cell.angle_alpha   90.00
_cell.angle_beta   90.00
_cell.angle_gamma   90.00
#
_symmetry.space_group_name_H-M   'P 1'
#
loop_
_entity.id
_entity.type
_entity.pdbx_description
1 polymer ?
#
loop_
_entity_poly.entity_id
_entity_poly.type
_entity_poly.pdbx_seq_one_letter_code
_entity_poly.pdbx_strand_id
1 'polypeptide(L)'
;MELICSKKLEINESVVYDCKEINLEYYLVSCESDNSCTYGIQISMTKDSGTSETAVIKDVLPTKSGMIDLIDLMYKNSVTPVSARDIIYDCIA
;
A
#
# COMPACT_ATOMS: atom_id res chain seq x y z
N MET A 1 -6.81 -11.81 2.66
CA MET A 1 -5.69 -10.85 2.51
C MET A 1 -4.49 -11.61 1.96
N GLU A 2 -3.84 -11.07 0.95
CA GLU A 2 -2.77 -11.75 0.18
C GLU A 2 -1.61 -10.74 -0.03
N LEU A 3 -0.38 -11.09 0.35
CA LEU A 3 0.80 -10.25 0.04
C LEU A 3 1.09 -10.34 -1.46
N ILE A 4 1.12 -9.19 -2.13
CA ILE A 4 1.37 -9.11 -3.57
C ILE A 4 2.84 -8.81 -3.85
N CYS A 5 3.39 -7.80 -3.17
CA CYS A 5 4.78 -7.39 -3.34
C CYS A 5 5.32 -6.68 -2.11
N SER A 6 6.64 -6.64 -1.98
CA SER A 6 7.36 -5.90 -0.95
C SER A 6 8.60 -5.22 -1.50
N LYS A 7 8.96 -4.07 -0.91
CA LYS A 7 10.06 -3.22 -1.34
C LYS A 7 10.83 -2.73 -0.13
N LYS A 8 12.14 -2.92 -0.14
CA LYS A 8 13.06 -2.23 0.79
C LYS A 8 13.59 -0.97 0.11
N LEU A 9 13.57 0.13 0.85
CA LEU A 9 14.08 1.44 0.44
C LEU A 9 15.17 1.87 1.41
N GLU A 10 16.31 2.28 0.86
CA GLU A 10 17.41 2.85 1.62
C GLU A 10 17.34 4.38 1.50
N ILE A 11 17.30 5.08 2.64
CA ILE A 11 17.26 6.54 2.68
C ILE A 11 18.70 7.05 2.73
N ASN A 12 19.05 7.87 1.74
CA ASN A 12 20.41 8.39 1.61
C ASN A 12 20.72 9.44 2.70
N GLU A 13 21.90 9.35 3.32
CA GLU A 13 22.29 9.99 4.60
C GLU A 13 22.40 11.54 4.56
N SER A 14 21.97 12.17 3.47
CA SER A 14 22.10 13.62 3.26
C SER A 14 21.07 14.47 4.02
N VAL A 15 20.07 13.82 4.63
CA VAL A 15 19.03 14.47 5.42
C VAL A 15 18.93 13.73 6.75
N VAL A 16 18.90 14.45 7.87
CA VAL A 16 18.76 13.91 9.23
C VAL A 16 17.36 13.29 9.36
N TYR A 17 17.21 12.05 8.91
CA TYR A 17 16.07 11.21 9.20
C TYR A 17 16.46 10.24 10.31
N ASP A 18 15.54 10.01 11.25
CA ASP A 18 15.69 9.02 12.34
C ASP A 18 15.62 7.55 11.84
N CYS A 19 15.70 7.34 10.53
CA CYS A 19 15.45 6.06 9.86
C CYS A 19 16.34 5.96 8.62
N LYS A 20 17.05 4.85 8.46
CA LYS A 20 17.90 4.56 7.30
C LYS A 20 17.26 3.61 6.30
N GLU A 21 16.32 2.78 6.77
CA GLU A 21 15.66 1.78 5.94
C GLU A 21 14.15 1.75 6.17
N ILE A 22 13.41 1.72 5.06
CA ILE A 22 11.96 1.55 5.04
C ILE A 22 11.62 0.28 4.28
N ASN A 23 10.82 -0.58 4.90
CA ASN A 23 10.20 -1.73 4.25
C ASN A 23 8.74 -1.43 3.96
N LEU A 24 8.32 -1.53 2.71
CA LEU A 24 6.95 -1.41 2.26
C LEU A 24 6.41 -2.78 1.84
N GLU A 25 5.22 -3.11 2.30
CA GLU A 25 4.53 -4.36 1.95
C GLU A 25 3.12 -4.00 1.47
N TYR A 26 2.74 -4.55 0.32
CA TYR A 26 1.48 -4.25 -0.35
C TYR A 26 0.64 -5.52 -0.42
N TYR A 27 -0.56 -5.46 0.14
CA TYR A 27 -1.48 -6.59 0.25
C TYR A 27 -2.77 -6.31 -0.50
N LEU A 28 -3.27 -7.33 -1.18
CA LEU A 28 -4.63 -7.36 -1.70
C LEU A 28 -5.60 -7.72 -0.58
N VAL A 29 -6.66 -6.92 -0.45
CA VAL A 29 -7.77 -7.14 0.49
C VAL A 29 -9.02 -7.45 -0.32
N SER A 30 -9.58 -8.65 -0.19
CA SER A 30 -10.91 -8.96 -0.72
C SER A 30 -11.97 -8.55 0.30
N CYS A 31 -13.02 -7.91 -0.18
CA CYS A 31 -14.20 -7.52 0.58
C CYS A 31 -15.40 -8.21 -0.06
N GLU A 32 -15.90 -9.24 0.62
CA GLU A 32 -17.07 -9.99 0.18
C GLU A 32 -18.30 -9.44 0.92
N SER A 33 -19.31 -9.09 0.15
CA SER A 33 -20.67 -8.76 0.61
C SER A 33 -21.65 -9.75 -0.01
N ASP A 34 -22.85 -9.85 0.54
CA ASP A 34 -23.84 -10.89 0.20
C ASP A 34 -24.09 -11.10 -1.31
N ASN A 35 -23.86 -10.09 -2.15
CA ASN A 35 -24.02 -10.15 -3.61
C ASN A 35 -22.90 -9.51 -4.43
N SER A 36 -21.78 -9.09 -3.82
CA SER A 36 -20.69 -8.47 -4.57
C SER A 36 -19.32 -8.69 -3.92
N CYS A 37 -18.29 -8.82 -4.74
CA CYS A 37 -16.91 -8.87 -4.29
C CYS A 37 -16.20 -7.62 -4.80
N THR A 38 -15.66 -6.85 -3.87
CA THR A 38 -14.80 -5.70 -4.13
C THR A 38 -13.40 -6.00 -3.61
N TYR A 39 -12.43 -5.27 -4.13
CA TYR A 39 -11.04 -5.41 -3.79
C TYR A 39 -10.50 -4.08 -3.32
N GLY A 40 -9.57 -4.15 -2.37
CA GLY A 40 -8.86 -3.02 -1.81
C GLY A 40 -7.40 -3.36 -1.56
N ILE A 41 -6.71 -2.45 -0.89
CA ILE A 41 -5.29 -2.56 -0.58
C ILE A 41 -5.04 -2.34 0.90
N GLN A 42 -4.05 -3.06 1.42
CA GLN A 42 -3.36 -2.66 2.63
C GLN A 42 -1.89 -2.38 2.29
N ILE A 43 -1.37 -1.26 2.77
CA ILE A 43 0.05 -0.94 2.70
C ILE A 43 0.59 -0.86 4.12
N SER A 44 1.59 -1.68 4.41
CA SER A 44 2.34 -1.64 5.65
C SER A 44 3.72 -1.03 5.39
N MET A 45 4.14 -0.11 6.25
CA MET A 45 5.46 0.51 6.24
C MET A 45 6.14 0.22 7.56
N THR A 46 7.33 -0.37 7.54
CA THR A 46 8.14 -0.64 8.73
C THR A 46 9.49 0.05 8.59
N LYS A 47 9.82 0.90 9.57
CA LYS A 47 11.12 1.57 9.70
C LYS A 47 12.09 0.65 10.45
N ASP A 48 13.38 0.77 10.16
CA ASP A 48 14.47 0.13 10.93
C ASP A 48 14.44 0.43 12.44
N SER A 49 13.89 1.57 12.84
CA SER A 49 13.61 1.91 14.25
C SER A 49 12.56 1.02 14.93
N GLY A 50 11.92 0.12 14.17
CA GLY A 50 10.82 -0.73 14.63
C GLY A 50 9.45 -0.05 14.59
N THR A 51 9.38 1.23 14.20
CA THR A 51 8.11 1.93 14.03
C THR A 51 7.40 1.42 12.78
N SER A 52 6.11 1.09 12.91
CA SER A 52 5.28 0.68 11.77
C SER A 52 4.06 1.57 11.58
N GLU A 53 3.69 1.77 10.32
CA GLU A 53 2.50 2.48 9.90
C GLU A 53 1.73 1.61 8.91
N THR A 54 0.40 1.63 8.96
CA THR A 54 -0.42 0.81 8.05
C THR A 54 -1.65 1.58 7.63
N ALA A 55 -1.98 1.48 6.34
CA ALA A 55 -3.23 1.98 5.79
C ALA A 55 -3.98 0.82 5.15
N VAL A 56 -5.25 0.66 5.50
CA VAL A 56 -6.17 -0.29 4.89
C VAL A 56 -7.26 0.50 4.21
N ILE A 57 -7.44 0.28 2.91
CA ILE A 57 -8.43 0.95 2.09
C ILE A 57 -9.22 -0.14 1.39
N LYS A 58 -10.50 -0.26 1.76
CA LYS A 58 -11.42 -1.29 1.27
C LYS A 58 -12.25 -0.72 0.12
N ASP A 59 -12.93 -1.62 -0.59
CA ASP A 59 -13.98 -1.26 -1.55
C ASP A 59 -13.50 -0.29 -2.65
N VAL A 60 -12.32 -0.55 -3.23
CA VAL A 60 -11.67 0.34 -4.21
C VAL A 60 -12.06 -0.03 -5.65
N LEU A 61 -11.88 -1.29 -6.05
CA LEU A 61 -12.17 -1.76 -7.40
C LEU A 61 -13.03 -3.04 -7.39
N PRO A 62 -13.93 -3.24 -8.37
CA PRO A 62 -14.75 -4.45 -8.44
C PRO A 62 -14.02 -5.67 -9.02
N THR A 63 -12.76 -5.52 -9.49
CA THR A 63 -12.01 -6.62 -10.12
C THR A 63 -10.67 -6.85 -9.44
N LYS A 64 -10.30 -8.12 -9.24
CA LYS A 64 -9.01 -8.52 -8.67
C LYS A 64 -7.84 -8.05 -9.55
N SER A 65 -7.95 -8.22 -10.87
CA SER A 65 -6.89 -7.84 -11.81
C SER A 65 -6.62 -6.34 -11.79
N GLY A 66 -7.67 -5.50 -11.87
CA GLY A 66 -7.50 -4.04 -11.81
C GLY A 66 -6.88 -3.59 -10.49
N MET A 67 -7.23 -4.26 -9.37
CA MET A 67 -6.63 -3.98 -8.08
C MET A 67 -5.15 -4.39 -8.01
N ILE A 68 -4.77 -5.51 -8.61
CA ILE A 68 -3.36 -5.93 -8.71
C ILE A 68 -2.56 -4.94 -9.56
N ASP A 69 -3.11 -4.46 -10.68
CA ASP A 69 -2.44 -3.47 -11.53
C ASP A 69 -2.22 -2.14 -10.79
N LEU A 70 -3.21 -1.71 -9.97
CA LEU A 70 -3.08 -0.55 -9.10
C LEU A 70 -1.99 -0.76 -8.03
N ILE A 71 -1.96 -1.94 -7.39
CA ILE A 71 -0.93 -2.31 -6.42
C ILE A 71 0.46 -2.25 -7.06
N ASP A 72 0.62 -2.78 -8.27
CA ASP A 72 1.90 -2.73 -9.01
C ASP A 72 2.34 -1.28 -9.32
N LEU A 73 1.40 -0.42 -9.71
CA LEU A 73 1.68 1.00 -9.93
C LEU A 73 2.13 1.70 -8.63
N MET A 74 1.45 1.44 -7.52
CA MET A 74 1.80 1.98 -6.21
C MET A 74 3.18 1.49 -5.74
N TYR A 75 3.47 0.19 -5.94
CA TYR A 75 4.75 -0.43 -5.64
C TYR A 75 5.92 0.20 -6.42
N LYS A 76 5.74 0.40 -7.73
CA LYS A 76 6.76 1.02 -8.60
C LYS A 76 7.13 2.42 -8.11
N ASN A 77 6.13 3.16 -7.64
CA ASN A 77 6.29 4.54 -7.15
C ASN A 77 6.57 4.63 -5.64
N SER A 78 6.78 3.51 -4.95
CA SER A 78 7.08 3.49 -3.51
C SER A 78 6.01 4.20 -2.66
N VAL A 79 4.73 4.07 -3.01
CA VAL A 79 3.63 4.74 -2.31
C VAL A 79 3.58 4.29 -0.85
N THR A 80 3.54 5.27 0.06
CA THR A 80 3.51 5.06 1.50
C THR A 80 2.08 4.95 2.02
N PRO A 81 1.85 4.38 3.23
CA PRO A 81 0.52 4.34 3.83
C PRO A 81 -0.19 5.70 3.90
N VAL A 82 0.57 6.78 4.15
CA VAL A 82 0.04 8.15 4.22
C VAL A 82 -0.48 8.61 2.86
N SER A 83 0.35 8.48 1.82
CA SER A 83 0.01 8.92 0.45
C SER A 83 -1.02 8.01 -0.25
N ALA A 84 -1.16 6.76 0.19
CA ALA A 84 -2.09 5.80 -0.38
C ALA A 84 -3.54 6.26 -0.34
N ARG A 85 -3.94 6.93 0.75
CA ARG A 85 -5.33 7.42 0.89
C ARG A 85 -5.64 8.48 -0.15
N ASP A 86 -4.77 9.47 -0.27
CA ASP A 86 -4.96 10.59 -1.20
C ASP A 86 -5.05 10.08 -2.64
N ILE A 87 -4.12 9.20 -3.05
CA ILE A 87 -4.11 8.60 -4.38
C ILE A 87 -5.39 7.83 -4.67
N ILE A 88 -5.88 7.03 -3.73
CA ILE A 88 -7.09 6.24 -3.95
C ILE A 88 -8.33 7.12 -3.99
N TYR A 89 -8.45 8.10 -3.09
CA TYR A 89 -9.59 9.02 -3.11
C TYR A 89 -9.63 9.85 -4.39
N ASP A 90 -8.48 10.28 -4.92
CA ASP A 90 -8.40 10.97 -6.21
C ASP A 90 -8.74 10.05 -7.40
N CYS A 91 -8.51 8.74 -7.28
CA CYS A 91 -8.78 7.76 -8.34
C CYS A 91 -10.27 7.37 -8.42
N ILE A 92 -10.98 7.38 -7.29
CA ILE A 92 -12.40 6.98 -7.21
C ILE A 92 -13.39 8.15 -7.24
N ALA A 93 -12.92 9.40 -7.15
CA ALA A 93 -13.72 10.62 -7.21
C ALA A 93 -14.20 10.93 -8.65
#